data_AF-A0A4Q3EES7-F1
#
_entry.id   AF-A0A4Q3EES7-F1
#
_cell.length_a   1.000
_cell.length_b   1.000
_cell.length_c   1.000
_cell.angle_alpha   90.00
_cell.angle_beta   90.00
_cell.angle_gamma   90.00
#
_symmetry.space_group_name_H-M   'P 1'
#
loop_
_entity.id
_entity.type
_entity.pdbx_description
1 polymer ?
#
loop_
_entity_poly.entity_id
_entity_poly.type
_entity_poly.pdbx_seq_one_letter_code
_entity_poly.pdbx_strand_id
1 'polypeptide(L)'
;CGPCRQENPNVVEVYNQYKAKNFTVLGVSLDRPNGKEAWLQAIKDDGLTWNHVSDLKFWNNEVAALYGVRSIPGNFLIDPTGKIVAKDLRGEDLAQTLAKLLK
;
A
#
# COMPACT_ATOMS: atom_id res chain seq x y z
N CYS A 1 -12.47 -2.55 -2.99
CA CYS A 1 -12.37 -1.56 -1.88
C CYS A 1 -12.48 -0.15 -2.44
N GLY A 2 -13.60 0.56 -2.28
CA GLY A 2 -13.78 1.91 -2.85
C GLY A 2 -12.73 2.94 -2.38
N PRO A 3 -12.59 3.17 -1.06
CA PRO A 3 -11.62 4.14 -0.53
C PRO A 3 -10.15 3.82 -0.88
N CYS A 4 -9.78 2.54 -1.01
CA CYS A 4 -8.44 2.16 -1.46
C CYS A 4 -8.20 2.61 -2.90
N ARG A 5 -9.16 2.37 -3.80
CA ARG A 5 -9.07 2.77 -5.22
C ARG A 5 -9.02 4.29 -5.38
N GLN A 6 -9.63 5.05 -4.44
CA GLN A 6 -9.53 6.52 -4.41
C GLN A 6 -8.13 7.02 -4.03
N GLU A 7 -7.40 6.27 -3.20
CA GLU A 7 -6.04 6.63 -2.78
C GLU A 7 -4.97 6.11 -3.74
N ASN A 8 -5.25 5.04 -4.51
CA ASN A 8 -4.30 4.43 -5.44
C ASN A 8 -3.61 5.44 -6.41
N PRO A 9 -4.30 6.43 -7.00
CA PRO A 9 -3.64 7.45 -7.84
C PRO A 9 -2.51 8.19 -7.11
N ASN A 10 -2.70 8.57 -5.84
CA ASN A 10 -1.67 9.24 -5.04
C ASN A 10 -0.46 8.32 -4.83
N VAL A 11 -0.71 7.03 -4.55
CA VAL A 11 0.37 6.04 -4.37
C VAL A 11 1.14 5.81 -5.68
N VAL A 12 0.44 5.76 -6.82
CA VAL A 12 1.05 5.64 -8.15
C VAL A 12 1.93 6.84 -8.47
N GLU A 13 1.46 8.06 -8.17
CA GLU A 13 2.22 9.29 -8.36
C GLU A 13 3.53 9.26 -7.58
N VAL A 14 3.47 9.04 -6.26
CA VAL A 14 4.67 9.03 -5.42
C VAL A 14 5.58 7.85 -5.74
N TYR A 15 5.04 6.68 -6.08
CA TYR A 15 5.86 5.55 -6.51
C TYR A 15 6.65 5.91 -7.77
N ASN A 16 6.02 6.50 -8.78
CA ASN A 16 6.73 6.89 -10.00
C ASN A 16 7.78 7.98 -9.75
N GLN A 17 7.50 8.91 -8.84
CA GLN A 17 8.44 9.97 -8.47
C GLN A 17 9.66 9.44 -7.70
N TYR A 18 9.47 8.46 -6.80
CA TYR A 18 10.50 8.04 -5.84
C TYR A 18 11.07 6.63 -6.08
N LYS A 19 10.55 5.80 -7.00
CA LYS A 19 11.02 4.41 -7.23
C LYS A 19 12.52 4.27 -7.56
N ALA A 20 13.15 5.34 -8.06
CA ALA A 20 14.60 5.38 -8.31
C ALA A 20 15.43 5.94 -7.12
N LYS A 21 14.77 6.33 -6.03
CA LYS A 21 15.34 6.99 -4.84
C LYS A 21 15.25 6.12 -3.60
N ASN A 22 15.61 4.83 -3.73
CA ASN A 22 15.57 3.85 -2.65
C ASN A 22 14.19 3.72 -1.97
N PHE A 23 13.12 3.86 -2.75
CA PHE A 23 11.75 3.73 -2.30
C PHE A 23 11.02 2.69 -3.12
N THR A 24 10.18 1.90 -2.46
CA THR A 24 9.30 0.93 -3.10
C THR A 24 8.01 0.78 -2.30
N VAL A 25 7.03 0.13 -2.91
CA VAL A 25 5.73 -0.17 -2.29
C VAL A 25 5.52 -1.68 -2.33
N LEU A 26 4.94 -2.23 -1.26
CA LEU A 26 4.43 -3.59 -1.23
C LEU A 26 2.93 -3.53 -0.94
N GLY A 27 2.12 -3.99 -1.90
CA GLY A 27 0.68 -4.11 -1.70
C GLY A 27 0.35 -5.41 -0.98
N VAL A 28 -0.28 -5.33 0.19
CA VAL A 28 -0.86 -6.49 0.89
C VAL A 28 -2.37 -6.40 0.76
N SER A 29 -2.96 -7.27 -0.06
CA SER A 29 -4.41 -7.29 -0.25
C SER A 29 -5.10 -8.16 0.80
N LEU A 30 -6.19 -7.61 1.36
CA LEU A 30 -7.15 -8.30 2.21
C LEU A 30 -8.39 -8.74 1.42
N ASP A 31 -8.23 -9.12 0.15
CA ASP A 31 -9.34 -9.72 -0.61
C ASP A 31 -9.77 -11.07 -0.01
N ARG A 32 -11.01 -11.47 -0.30
CA ARG A 32 -11.61 -12.72 0.19
C ARG A 32 -11.07 -13.94 -0.59
N PRO A 33 -11.31 -15.18 -0.12
CA PRO A 33 -10.87 -16.39 -0.83
C PRO A 33 -11.31 -16.46 -2.30
N ASN A 34 -12.50 -15.91 -2.60
CA ASN A 34 -13.07 -15.82 -3.95
C ASN A 34 -12.78 -14.49 -4.67
N GLY A 35 -11.95 -13.62 -4.10
CA GLY A 35 -11.67 -12.26 -4.60
C GLY A 35 -10.46 -12.14 -5.52
N LYS A 36 -9.73 -13.23 -5.78
CA LYS A 36 -8.45 -13.20 -6.51
C LYS A 36 -8.54 -12.52 -7.87
N GLU A 37 -9.54 -12.86 -8.68
CA GLU A 37 -9.68 -12.30 -10.02
C GLU A 37 -9.98 -10.79 -9.99
N ALA A 38 -10.89 -10.37 -9.12
CA ALA A 38 -11.21 -8.96 -8.92
C ALA A 38 -10.00 -8.16 -8.41
N TRP A 39 -9.21 -8.76 -7.51
CA TRP A 39 -7.95 -8.18 -7.02
C TRP A 39 -6.94 -7.99 -8.16
N LEU A 40 -6.69 -9.04 -8.94
CA LEU A 40 -5.75 -8.97 -10.08
C LEU A 40 -6.22 -7.98 -11.15
N GLN A 41 -7.52 -7.89 -11.38
CA GLN A 41 -8.08 -6.88 -12.30
C GLN A 41 -7.88 -5.47 -11.75
N ALA A 42 -8.10 -5.26 -10.45
CA ALA A 42 -7.87 -3.97 -9.80
C ALA A 42 -6.42 -3.49 -9.91
N ILE A 43 -5.46 -4.40 -9.74
CA ILE A 43 -4.02 -4.10 -9.92
C ILE A 43 -3.76 -3.55 -11.33
N LYS A 44 -4.36 -4.15 -12.35
CA LYS A 44 -4.22 -3.73 -13.75
C LYS A 44 -4.91 -2.40 -14.01
N ASP A 45 -6.17 -2.29 -13.62
CA ASP A 45 -7.01 -1.11 -13.87
C ASP A 45 -6.42 0.16 -13.25
N ASP A 46 -5.83 0.05 -12.07
CA ASP A 46 -5.26 1.18 -11.35
C ASP A 46 -3.77 1.42 -11.63
N GLY A 47 -3.14 0.60 -12.49
CA GLY A 47 -1.71 0.73 -12.80
C GLY A 47 -0.79 0.52 -11.59
N LEU A 48 -1.12 -0.42 -10.69
CA LEU A 48 -0.34 -0.68 -9.49
C LEU A 48 0.88 -1.56 -9.83
N THR A 49 1.95 -0.92 -10.31
CA THR A 49 3.10 -1.61 -10.91
C THR A 49 4.12 -2.21 -9.94
N TRP A 50 3.94 -2.02 -8.63
CA TRP A 50 4.81 -2.60 -7.60
C TRP A 50 4.41 -4.04 -7.23
N ASN A 51 5.13 -4.66 -6.29
CA ASN A 51 4.85 -6.03 -5.87
C ASN A 51 3.56 -6.11 -5.04
N HIS A 52 2.74 -7.13 -5.31
CA HIS A 52 1.50 -7.38 -4.59
C HIS A 52 1.46 -8.80 -4.06
N VAL A 53 0.97 -8.95 -2.83
CA VAL A 53 0.78 -10.24 -2.16
C VAL A 53 -0.61 -10.30 -1.52
N SER A 54 -1.16 -11.51 -1.41
CA SER A 54 -2.38 -11.79 -0.66
C SER A 54 -2.41 -13.26 -0.30
N ASP A 55 -2.82 -13.57 0.92
CA ASP A 55 -3.19 -14.93 1.32
C ASP A 55 -4.69 -15.21 1.10
N LEU A 56 -5.44 -14.22 0.60
CA LEU A 56 -6.88 -14.23 0.36
C LEU A 56 -7.71 -14.60 1.60
N LYS A 57 -7.17 -14.39 2.82
CA LYS A 57 -7.84 -14.72 4.08
C LYS A 57 -8.70 -13.58 4.63
N PHE A 58 -8.93 -12.51 3.86
CA PHE A 58 -9.67 -11.32 4.33
C PHE A 58 -9.06 -10.77 5.65
N TRP A 59 -9.88 -10.47 6.67
CA TRP A 59 -9.40 -10.02 7.98
C TRP A 59 -8.63 -11.07 8.79
N ASN A 60 -8.59 -12.34 8.37
CA ASN A 60 -7.76 -13.38 9.00
C ASN A 60 -6.33 -13.40 8.44
N ASN A 61 -5.92 -12.36 7.72
CA ASN A 61 -4.56 -12.19 7.23
C ASN A 61 -3.58 -11.98 8.40
N GLU A 62 -2.56 -12.83 8.47
CA GLU A 62 -1.60 -12.84 9.59
C GLU A 62 -0.78 -11.54 9.68
N VAL A 63 -0.44 -10.94 8.54
CA VAL A 63 0.31 -9.69 8.47
C VAL A 63 -0.53 -8.51 8.94
N ALA A 64 -1.80 -8.44 8.55
CA ALA A 64 -2.73 -7.41 9.01
C ALA A 64 -2.91 -7.46 10.53
N ALA A 65 -3.02 -8.66 11.11
CA ALA A 65 -3.07 -8.83 12.56
C ALA A 65 -1.75 -8.39 13.24
N LEU A 66 -0.60 -8.83 12.72
CA LEU A 66 0.72 -8.49 13.26
C LEU A 66 0.98 -6.97 13.28
N TYR A 67 0.57 -6.28 12.22
CA TYR A 67 0.72 -4.82 12.09
C TYR A 67 -0.46 -4.03 12.70
N GLY A 68 -1.45 -4.71 13.30
CA GLY A 68 -2.58 -4.07 13.97
C GLY A 68 -3.54 -3.32 13.05
N VAL A 69 -3.67 -3.75 11.79
CA VAL A 69 -4.56 -3.15 10.79
C VAL A 69 -6.02 -3.44 11.15
N ARG A 70 -6.81 -2.38 11.38
CA ARG A 70 -8.25 -2.47 11.75
C ARG A 70 -9.19 -1.90 10.70
N SER A 71 -8.65 -1.21 9.69
CA SER A 71 -9.40 -0.56 8.62
C SER A 71 -8.53 -0.44 7.37
N ILE A 72 -9.16 -0.42 6.19
CA ILE A 72 -8.49 -0.18 4.91
C ILE A 72 -9.06 1.05 4.20
N PRO A 73 -8.24 1.81 3.43
CA PRO A 73 -6.79 1.61 3.24
C PRO A 73 -5.98 1.96 4.49
N GLY A 74 -4.86 1.27 4.68
CA GLY A 74 -3.88 1.55 5.73
C GLY A 74 -2.48 1.32 5.17
N ASN A 75 -1.50 2.09 5.62
CA ASN A 75 -0.10 1.94 5.20
C ASN A 75 0.85 2.20 6.36
N PHE A 76 2.07 1.71 6.17
CA PHE A 76 3.20 1.92 7.06
C PHE A 76 4.39 2.32 6.19
N LEU A 77 5.05 3.41 6.55
CA LEU A 77 6.34 3.76 5.99
C LEU A 77 7.43 3.17 6.87
N ILE A 78 8.25 2.30 6.29
CA ILE A 78 9.30 1.57 6.99
C ILE A 78 10.65 2.03 6.44
N ASP A 79 11.57 2.38 7.34
CA ASP A 79 12.93 2.77 6.96
C ASP A 79 13.83 1.54 6.66
N PRO A 80 15.04 1.73 6.11
CA PRO A 80 15.94 0.62 5.79
C PRO A 80 16.39 -0.22 7.00
N THR A 81 16.18 0.25 8.24
CA THR A 81 16.47 -0.50 9.47
C THR A 81 15.29 -1.34 9.94
N GLY A 82 14.15 -1.27 9.24
CA GLY A 82 12.93 -1.99 9.60
C GLY A 82 12.03 -1.24 10.58
N LYS A 83 12.31 0.05 10.86
CA LYS A 83 11.51 0.84 11.79
C LYS A 83 10.34 1.50 11.07
N ILE A 84 9.14 1.42 11.66
CA ILE A 84 7.98 2.20 11.21
C ILE A 84 8.21 3.68 11.57
N VAL A 85 8.32 4.54 10.57
CA VAL A 85 8.57 5.98 10.73
C VAL A 85 7.33 6.84 10.49
N ALA A 86 6.31 6.30 9.80
CA ALA A 86 4.99 6.91 9.66
C ALA A 86 3.94 5.84 9.35
N LYS A 87 2.67 6.17 9.50
CA LYS A 87 1.54 5.28 9.18
C LYS A 87 0.30 6.07 8.79
N ASP A 88 -0.64 5.38 8.14
CA ASP A 88 -1.96 5.91 7.77
C ASP A 88 -1.92 7.18 6.92
N LEU A 89 -0.86 7.35 6.11
CA LEU A 89 -0.65 8.52 5.25
C LEU A 89 -1.59 8.48 4.04
N ARG A 90 -2.14 9.62 3.63
CA ARG A 90 -3.01 9.71 2.44
C ARG A 90 -2.86 11.05 1.76
N GLY A 91 -3.13 11.12 0.45
CA GLY A 91 -3.13 12.37 -0.30
C GLY A 91 -1.87 13.21 -0.07
N GLU A 92 -2.05 14.48 0.32
CA GLU A 92 -0.92 15.40 0.53
C GLU A 92 0.03 14.95 1.65
N ASP A 93 -0.47 14.33 2.73
CA ASP A 93 0.37 13.89 3.84
C ASP A 93 1.38 12.82 3.41
N LEU A 94 0.97 11.95 2.48
CA LEU A 94 1.85 10.96 1.86
C LEU A 94 2.97 11.65 1.07
N ALA A 95 2.61 12.55 0.16
CA ALA A 95 3.57 13.25 -0.68
C ALA A 95 4.55 14.10 0.14
N GLN A 96 4.06 14.86 1.11
CA GLN A 96 4.88 15.72 1.97
C GLN A 96 5.83 14.90 2.85
N THR A 97 5.37 13.77 3.39
CA THR A 97 6.21 12.90 4.23
C THR A 97 7.34 12.30 3.41
N LEU A 98 7.04 11.79 2.20
CA LEU A 98 8.06 11.24 1.31
C LEU A 98 9.04 12.32 0.85
N ALA A 99 8.58 13.52 0.50
CA ALA A 99 9.46 14.63 0.13
C ALA A 99 10.43 15.05 1.25
N LYS A 100 10.01 14.93 2.52
CA LYS A 100 10.88 15.21 3.67
C LYS A 100 11.95 14.14 3.89
N LEU A 101 11.63 12.87 3.60
CA LEU A 101 12.47 11.72 3.91
C LEU A 101 13.35 11.27 2.73
N LEU A 102 12.88 11.47 1.50
CA LEU A 102 13.51 11.02 0.27
C LEU A 102 13.92 12.25 -0.55
N LYS A 103 15.21 12.57 -0.54
CA LYS A 103 15.80 13.67 -1.31
C LYS A 103 16.11 13.23 -2.74
#